data_AF-A0A2S7WC00-F1
#
_entry.id   AF-A0A2S7WC00-F1
#
_cell.length_a   1.000
_cell.length_b   1.000
_cell.length_c   1.000
_cell.angle_alpha   90.00
_cell.angle_beta   90.00
_cell.angle_gamma   90.00
#
_symmetry.space_group_name_H-M   'P 1'
#
loop_
_entity.id
_entity.type
_entity.pdbx_description
1 polymer ?
#
loop_
_entity_poly.entity_id
_entity_poly.type
_entity_poly.pdbx_seq_one_letter_code
_entity_poly.pdbx_strand_id
1 'polypeptide(L)'
;MQRQWIIDNLYEKGYSYQELLSKFVIDGKADFEEMILGILDVHHIDVINNISVLGFLQHHGCPTPLLDWTYKFQTALYFGLDKLEENTGSREIDNYFSVYFINQKDMEGGGMRQVMDDSLDVFDEEHSAEMIAKYSKDEAQRLEMTEHFKGRKIFDKDRIPGSGMIEYVTRVEHMIEFPLSFFSDKDANTGFIFSLNNSKNILNQSGVFVWNASPSKPLEVVGAELYFADKENANPDEYRFCECFNINKELASYIEQKLAEDGITKDYIYPTLDIDTWGVYEKNV
;
A
#
# COMPACT_ATOMS: atom_id res chain seq x y z
N MET A 1 12.16 -1.88 5.65
CA MET A 1 12.65 -3.28 5.69
C MET A 1 13.78 -3.51 4.69
N GLN A 2 13.58 -3.36 3.37
CA GLN A 2 14.61 -3.65 2.35
C GLN A 2 15.99 -3.03 2.66
N ARG A 3 16.03 -1.75 3.02
CA ARG A 3 17.27 -1.08 3.43
C ARG A 3 17.96 -1.80 4.60
N GLN A 4 17.20 -2.13 5.64
CA GLN A 4 17.73 -2.77 6.84
C GLN A 4 18.14 -4.23 6.56
N TRP A 5 17.38 -4.94 5.73
CA TRP A 5 17.70 -6.28 5.24
C TRP A 5 19.09 -6.34 4.58
N ILE A 6 19.38 -5.35 3.73
CA ILE A 6 20.65 -5.23 3.03
C ILE A 6 21.76 -4.80 4.00
N ILE A 7 21.53 -3.74 4.80
CA ILE A 7 22.55 -3.20 5.71
C ILE A 7 22.99 -4.23 6.76
N ASP A 8 22.05 -4.99 7.32
CA ASP A 8 22.33 -5.97 8.38
C ASP A 8 22.72 -7.35 7.84
N ASN A 9 22.81 -7.50 6.50
CA ASN A 9 23.10 -8.75 5.80
C ASN A 9 22.24 -9.92 6.30
N LEU A 10 20.93 -9.68 6.48
CA LEU A 10 20.04 -10.68 7.09
C LEU A 10 19.94 -11.97 6.26
N TYR A 11 20.08 -11.86 4.93
CA TYR A 11 20.16 -13.01 4.05
C TYR A 11 21.39 -13.89 4.32
N GLU A 12 22.53 -13.32 4.74
CA GLU A 12 23.75 -14.08 5.08
C GLU A 12 23.65 -14.76 6.44
N LYS A 13 22.86 -14.16 7.35
CA LYS A 13 22.56 -14.73 8.67
C LYS A 13 21.53 -15.86 8.63
N GLY A 14 21.01 -16.20 7.45
CA GLY A 14 20.07 -17.30 7.24
C GLY A 14 18.61 -16.97 7.52
N TYR A 15 18.25 -15.68 7.63
CA TYR A 15 16.84 -15.29 7.74
C TYR A 15 16.12 -15.47 6.40
N SER A 16 14.85 -15.87 6.45
CA SER A 16 13.92 -15.78 5.33
C SER A 16 13.16 -14.46 5.39
N TYR A 17 13.05 -13.78 4.25
CA TYR A 17 12.37 -12.49 4.14
C TYR A 17 10.89 -12.61 4.54
N GLN A 18 10.21 -13.62 3.99
CA GLN A 18 8.82 -13.93 4.29
C GLN A 18 8.63 -14.25 5.78
N GLU A 19 9.44 -15.16 6.34
CA GLU A 19 9.29 -15.57 7.73
C GLU A 19 9.53 -14.40 8.69
N LEU A 20 10.49 -13.52 8.37
CA LEU A 20 10.78 -12.34 9.16
C LEU A 20 9.61 -11.35 9.15
N LEU A 21 9.02 -11.09 7.98
CA LEU A 21 7.82 -10.25 7.87
C LEU A 21 6.62 -10.85 8.61
N SER A 22 6.41 -12.16 8.52
CA SER A 22 5.36 -12.84 9.29
C SER A 22 5.58 -12.70 10.80
N LYS A 23 6.83 -12.77 11.27
CA LYS A 23 7.15 -12.52 12.68
C LYS A 23 6.87 -11.09 13.11
N PHE A 24 7.21 -10.09 12.28
CA PHE A 24 6.88 -8.69 12.57
C PHE A 24 5.37 -8.49 12.73
N VAL A 25 4.56 -9.14 11.89
CA VAL A 25 3.11 -9.07 12.02
C VAL A 25 2.64 -9.76 13.30
N ILE A 26 3.14 -10.96 13.61
CA ILE A 26 2.73 -11.71 14.80
C ILE A 26 3.03 -10.92 16.08
N ASP A 27 4.28 -10.44 16.21
CA ASP A 27 4.71 -9.67 17.38
C ASP A 27 4.07 -8.28 17.42
N GLY A 28 4.00 -7.58 16.29
CA GLY A 28 3.34 -6.28 16.20
C GLY A 28 1.85 -6.35 16.55
N LYS A 29 1.16 -7.40 16.12
CA LYS A 29 -0.22 -7.67 16.54
C LYS A 29 -0.29 -7.92 18.05
N ALA A 30 0.53 -8.82 18.58
CA ALA A 30 0.54 -9.13 20.00
C ALA A 30 0.80 -7.90 20.89
N ASP A 31 1.67 -7.00 20.45
CA ASP A 31 2.11 -5.84 21.24
C ASP A 31 1.20 -4.61 21.06
N PHE A 32 0.57 -4.43 19.89
CA PHE A 32 -0.12 -3.18 19.52
C PHE A 32 -1.59 -3.32 19.09
N GLU A 33 -2.18 -4.52 19.10
CA GLU A 33 -3.58 -4.73 18.67
C GLU A 33 -4.58 -3.81 19.37
N GLU A 34 -4.50 -3.66 20.69
CA GLU A 34 -5.42 -2.79 21.45
C GLU A 34 -5.33 -1.33 20.99
N MET A 35 -4.13 -0.87 20.65
CA MET A 35 -3.89 0.51 20.21
C MET A 35 -4.41 0.75 18.78
N ILE A 36 -4.16 -0.21 17.88
CA ILE A 36 -4.68 -0.21 16.51
C ILE A 36 -6.21 -0.21 16.53
N LEU A 37 -6.81 -1.11 17.31
CA LEU A 37 -8.27 -1.17 17.48
C LEU A 37 -8.81 0.12 18.09
N GLY A 38 -8.15 0.70 19.09
CA GLY A 38 -8.63 1.92 19.75
C GLY A 38 -8.78 3.16 18.83
N ILE A 39 -8.18 3.13 17.63
CA ILE A 39 -8.31 4.19 16.61
C ILE A 39 -9.41 3.87 15.59
N LEU A 40 -9.76 2.60 15.42
CA LEU A 40 -10.71 2.13 14.42
C LEU A 40 -12.10 1.98 15.04
N ASP A 41 -13.10 2.65 14.47
CA ASP A 41 -14.48 2.61 14.96
C ASP A 41 -15.20 1.26 14.70
N VAL A 42 -14.57 0.36 13.94
CA VAL A 42 -15.11 -0.95 13.55
C VAL A 42 -14.17 -2.04 14.03
N HIS A 43 -14.75 -3.12 14.58
CA HIS A 43 -14.02 -4.28 15.08
C HIS A 43 -14.60 -5.58 14.49
N HIS A 44 -13.88 -6.19 13.56
CA HIS A 44 -14.15 -7.52 13.02
C HIS A 44 -12.82 -8.17 12.56
N ILE A 45 -12.89 -9.42 12.09
CA ILE A 45 -11.69 -10.22 11.74
C ILE A 45 -10.78 -9.54 10.71
N ASP A 46 -11.35 -8.82 9.74
CA ASP A 46 -10.58 -8.12 8.70
C ASP A 46 -9.86 -6.83 9.18
N VAL A 47 -10.10 -6.36 10.41
CA VAL A 47 -9.56 -5.08 10.89
C VAL A 47 -8.06 -5.17 11.23
N ILE A 48 -7.68 -6.25 11.91
CA ILE A 48 -6.29 -6.52 12.30
C ILE A 48 -5.71 -7.54 11.32
N ASN A 49 -5.44 -7.02 10.13
CA ASN A 49 -4.86 -7.74 9.02
C ASN A 49 -3.36 -7.38 8.88
N ASN A 50 -2.60 -8.12 8.09
CA ASN A 50 -1.13 -7.94 8.11
C ASN A 50 -0.71 -6.59 7.52
N ILE A 51 -1.42 -6.05 6.52
CA ILE A 51 -1.07 -4.75 5.95
C ILE A 51 -1.35 -3.62 6.94
N SER A 52 -2.42 -3.72 7.73
CA SER A 52 -2.73 -2.73 8.77
C SER A 52 -1.67 -2.75 9.88
N VAL A 53 -1.26 -3.94 10.33
CA VAL A 53 -0.17 -4.07 11.33
C VAL A 53 1.16 -3.52 10.79
N LEU A 54 1.55 -3.87 9.57
CA LEU A 54 2.80 -3.36 8.97
C LEU A 54 2.77 -1.83 8.79
N GLY A 55 1.65 -1.27 8.33
CA GLY A 55 1.50 0.19 8.21
C GLY A 55 1.66 0.91 9.55
N PHE A 56 1.04 0.36 10.60
CA PHE A 56 1.18 0.87 11.96
C PHE A 56 2.64 0.82 12.44
N LEU A 57 3.28 -0.35 12.33
CA LEU A 57 4.68 -0.55 12.69
C LEU A 57 5.61 0.44 11.97
N GLN A 58 5.41 0.66 10.67
CA GLN A 58 6.24 1.60 9.90
C GLN A 58 6.16 3.03 10.42
N HIS A 59 4.96 3.51 10.71
CA HIS A 59 4.72 4.89 11.14
C HIS A 59 5.19 5.19 12.57
N HIS A 60 5.61 4.15 13.29
CA HIS A 60 6.16 4.21 14.63
C HIS A 60 7.59 3.66 14.71
N GLY A 61 8.29 3.54 13.57
CA GLY A 61 9.74 3.34 13.51
C GLY A 61 10.20 1.95 13.05
N CYS A 62 9.37 0.91 13.08
CA CYS A 62 9.79 -0.42 12.67
C CYS A 62 9.98 -0.50 11.13
N PRO A 63 11.10 -1.04 10.62
CA PRO A 63 11.36 -1.07 9.19
C PRO A 63 10.47 -2.12 8.49
N THR A 64 9.46 -1.69 7.74
CA THR A 64 8.59 -2.57 6.93
C THR A 64 8.83 -2.41 5.41
N PRO A 65 8.33 -3.31 4.54
CA PRO A 65 8.57 -3.24 3.09
C PRO A 65 7.65 -2.22 2.40
N LEU A 66 6.83 -1.50 3.16
CA LEU A 66 5.94 -0.47 2.66
C LEU A 66 6.71 0.80 2.31
N LEU A 67 6.29 1.47 1.24
CA LEU A 67 6.69 2.82 0.93
C LEU A 67 5.50 3.77 1.18
N ASP A 68 5.80 4.86 1.88
CA ASP A 68 4.83 5.88 2.24
C ASP A 68 4.53 6.82 1.07
N TRP A 69 3.25 6.99 0.79
CA TRP A 69 2.71 7.98 -0.12
C TRP A 69 1.58 8.76 0.57
N THR A 70 1.16 9.87 -0.04
CA THR A 70 0.06 10.69 0.47
C THR A 70 -0.77 11.25 -0.68
N TYR A 71 -2.08 11.36 -0.47
CA TYR A 71 -2.97 12.08 -1.38
C TYR A 71 -2.90 13.60 -1.22
N LYS A 72 -2.24 14.11 -0.17
CA LYS A 72 -2.15 15.54 0.13
C LYS A 72 -0.80 16.10 -0.28
N PHE A 73 -0.81 17.01 -1.25
CA PHE A 73 0.41 17.68 -1.69
C PHE A 73 1.08 18.47 -0.55
N GLN A 74 0.30 19.09 0.35
CA GLN A 74 0.87 19.79 1.52
C GLN A 74 1.66 18.85 2.45
N THR A 75 1.18 17.62 2.66
CA THR A 75 1.89 16.62 3.45
C THR A 75 3.20 16.22 2.75
N ALA A 76 3.18 16.03 1.43
CA ALA A 76 4.40 15.75 0.67
C ALA A 76 5.41 16.91 0.72
N LEU A 77 4.94 18.15 0.64
CA LEU A 77 5.78 19.34 0.83
C LEU A 77 6.39 19.40 2.23
N TYR A 78 5.60 19.12 3.28
CA TYR A 78 6.10 19.06 4.65
C TYR A 78 7.28 18.09 4.76
N PHE A 79 7.15 16.86 4.23
CA PHE A 79 8.25 15.90 4.24
C PHE A 79 9.44 16.31 3.36
N GLY A 80 9.21 17.02 2.25
CA GLY A 80 10.28 17.57 1.42
C GLY A 80 11.10 18.66 2.14
N LEU A 81 10.49 19.34 3.11
CA LEU A 81 11.14 20.36 3.94
C LEU A 81 11.71 19.81 5.25
N ASP A 82 11.16 18.70 5.77
CA ASP A 82 11.66 18.11 7.02
C ASP A 82 13.13 17.70 6.86
N LYS A 83 13.99 18.26 7.73
CA LYS A 83 15.45 18.08 7.68
C LYS A 83 16.09 18.53 6.36
N LEU A 84 15.50 19.50 5.68
CA LEU A 84 16.09 20.11 4.48
C LEU A 84 17.47 20.70 4.79
N GLU A 85 18.49 20.24 4.07
CA GLU A 85 19.86 20.75 4.20
C GLU A 85 20.12 21.89 3.21
N GLU A 86 20.78 22.96 3.68
CA GLU A 86 21.22 24.07 2.83
C GLU A 86 22.30 23.63 1.84
N ASN A 87 22.26 24.19 0.63
CA ASN A 87 23.32 23.96 -0.34
C ASN A 87 24.56 24.79 0.03
N THR A 88 25.65 24.11 0.37
CA THR A 88 26.95 24.75 0.64
C THR A 88 27.90 24.67 -0.56
N GLY A 89 27.50 23.99 -1.64
CA GLY A 89 28.29 23.75 -2.84
C GLY A 89 27.92 24.65 -4.02
N SER A 90 28.59 24.42 -5.15
CA SER A 90 28.35 25.14 -6.41
C SER A 90 27.40 24.41 -7.37
N ARG A 91 26.92 23.22 -7.00
CA ARG A 91 26.04 22.40 -7.85
C ARG A 91 24.62 22.95 -7.77
N GLU A 92 24.08 23.34 -8.91
CA GLU A 92 22.73 23.90 -9.00
C GLU A 92 21.66 22.92 -8.52
N ILE A 93 21.79 21.63 -8.84
CA ILE A 93 20.79 20.61 -8.47
C ILE A 93 20.59 20.51 -6.95
N ASP A 94 21.62 20.81 -6.17
CA ASP A 94 21.57 20.79 -4.71
C ASP A 94 20.75 21.97 -4.15
N ASN A 95 20.34 22.94 -4.98
CA ASN A 95 19.37 24.00 -4.64
C ASN A 95 17.91 23.55 -4.71
N TYR A 96 17.64 22.30 -5.08
CA TYR A 96 16.28 21.80 -5.24
C TYR A 96 16.03 20.61 -4.31
N PHE A 97 14.76 20.42 -3.95
CA PHE A 97 14.24 19.15 -3.47
C PHE A 97 13.11 18.70 -4.39
N SER A 98 12.85 17.40 -4.44
CA SER A 98 11.88 16.83 -5.37
C SER A 98 10.70 16.23 -4.63
N VAL A 99 9.49 16.58 -5.05
CA VAL A 99 8.27 15.88 -4.66
C VAL A 99 7.86 14.96 -5.80
N TYR A 100 7.97 13.66 -5.59
CA TYR A 100 7.59 12.65 -6.58
C TYR A 100 6.09 12.36 -6.51
N PHE A 101 5.46 12.13 -7.66
CA PHE A 101 4.05 11.77 -7.76
C PHE A 101 3.81 10.75 -8.85
N ILE A 102 2.74 9.98 -8.68
CA ILE A 102 2.23 9.02 -9.67
C ILE A 102 0.74 9.32 -9.82
N ASN A 103 0.22 9.40 -11.05
CA ASN A 103 -1.22 9.52 -11.23
C ASN A 103 -1.87 8.20 -10.85
N GLN A 104 -2.92 8.23 -10.03
CA GLN A 104 -3.60 7.01 -9.55
C GLN A 104 -4.03 6.08 -10.70
N LYS A 105 -4.49 6.66 -11.82
CA LYS A 105 -4.86 5.92 -13.05
C LYS A 105 -3.73 5.05 -13.61
N ASP A 106 -2.48 5.47 -13.43
CA ASP A 106 -1.31 4.76 -13.94
C ASP A 106 -0.92 3.58 -13.00
N MET A 107 -1.54 3.51 -11.81
CA MET A 107 -1.38 2.45 -10.81
C MET A 107 -2.63 1.57 -10.67
N GLU A 108 -3.72 1.84 -11.40
CA GLU A 108 -5.01 1.14 -11.21
C GLU A 108 -4.88 -0.39 -11.32
N GLY A 109 -4.15 -0.90 -12.33
CA GLY A 109 -3.90 -2.34 -12.49
C GLY A 109 -3.04 -2.99 -11.40
N GLY A 110 -2.33 -2.18 -10.60
CA GLY A 110 -1.54 -2.65 -9.44
C GLY A 110 -2.19 -2.37 -8.08
N GLY A 111 -3.38 -1.76 -8.07
CA GLY A 111 -4.13 -1.52 -6.84
C GLY A 111 -4.74 -2.81 -6.32
N MET A 112 -4.44 -3.20 -5.08
CA MET A 112 -4.96 -4.46 -4.51
C MET A 112 -6.49 -4.50 -4.54
N ARG A 113 -7.15 -3.35 -4.39
CA ARG A 113 -8.61 -3.23 -4.56
C ARG A 113 -9.06 -3.68 -5.96
N GLN A 114 -8.41 -3.19 -7.01
CA GLN A 114 -8.76 -3.52 -8.40
C GLN A 114 -8.47 -4.99 -8.70
N VAL A 115 -7.32 -5.49 -8.22
CA VAL A 115 -6.95 -6.91 -8.35
C VAL A 115 -8.01 -7.81 -7.72
N MET A 116 -8.48 -7.46 -6.52
CA MET A 116 -9.56 -8.18 -5.86
C MET A 116 -10.88 -8.07 -6.63
N ASP A 117 -11.21 -6.89 -7.16
CA ASP A 117 -12.41 -6.67 -7.96
C ASP A 117 -12.42 -7.54 -9.21
N ASP A 118 -11.34 -7.50 -9.99
CA ASP A 118 -11.16 -8.26 -11.22
C ASP A 118 -11.21 -9.77 -10.93
N SER A 119 -10.61 -10.21 -9.81
CA SER A 119 -10.64 -11.61 -9.40
C SER A 119 -12.04 -12.10 -9.04
N LEU A 120 -12.84 -11.29 -8.33
CA LEU A 120 -14.23 -11.63 -8.03
C LEU A 120 -15.09 -11.64 -9.29
N ASP A 121 -14.82 -10.72 -10.23
CA ASP A 121 -15.53 -10.63 -11.49
C ASP A 121 -15.30 -11.88 -12.35
N VAL A 122 -14.04 -12.34 -12.46
CA VAL A 122 -13.70 -13.59 -13.14
C VAL A 122 -14.39 -14.79 -12.46
N PHE A 123 -14.35 -14.87 -11.14
CA PHE A 123 -14.99 -15.97 -10.42
C PHE A 123 -16.51 -15.98 -10.61
N ASP A 124 -17.15 -14.81 -10.59
CA ASP A 124 -18.59 -14.69 -10.82
C ASP A 124 -18.99 -15.22 -12.20
N GLU A 125 -18.19 -14.93 -13.22
CA GLU A 125 -18.39 -15.42 -14.58
C GLU A 125 -18.18 -16.94 -14.69
N GLU A 126 -17.07 -17.46 -14.14
CA GLU A 126 -16.76 -18.89 -14.16
C GLU A 126 -17.83 -19.71 -13.41
N HIS A 127 -18.19 -19.29 -12.19
CA HIS A 127 -19.19 -19.98 -11.39
C HIS A 127 -20.58 -19.94 -12.04
N SER A 128 -20.94 -18.81 -12.65
CA SER A 128 -22.19 -18.70 -13.42
C SER A 128 -22.20 -19.66 -14.60
N ALA A 129 -21.09 -19.75 -15.35
CA ALA A 129 -20.94 -20.67 -16.47
C ALA A 129 -21.05 -22.14 -16.03
N GLU A 130 -20.39 -22.53 -14.92
CA GLU A 130 -20.49 -23.86 -14.34
C GLU A 130 -21.91 -24.23 -13.94
N MET A 131 -22.61 -23.31 -13.27
CA MET A 131 -24.00 -23.51 -12.84
C MET A 131 -24.94 -23.63 -14.03
N ILE A 132 -24.78 -22.78 -15.05
CA ILE A 132 -25.55 -22.87 -16.29
C ILE A 132 -25.32 -24.24 -16.95
N ALA A 133 -24.06 -24.67 -17.11
CA ALA A 133 -23.73 -25.96 -17.72
C ALA A 133 -24.34 -27.15 -16.95
N LYS A 134 -24.38 -27.05 -15.61
CA LYS A 134 -24.94 -28.08 -14.74
C LYS A 134 -26.46 -28.21 -14.82
N TYR A 135 -27.18 -27.11 -15.03
CA TYR A 135 -28.64 -27.08 -14.97
C TYR A 135 -29.33 -26.93 -16.34
N SER A 136 -28.62 -26.51 -17.39
CA SER A 136 -29.16 -26.47 -18.75
C SER A 136 -29.37 -27.88 -19.28
N LYS A 137 -30.56 -28.15 -19.85
CA LYS A 137 -30.91 -29.44 -20.44
C LYS A 137 -30.46 -29.58 -21.89
N ASP A 138 -30.40 -28.46 -22.60
CA ASP A 138 -30.03 -28.37 -24.01
C ASP A 138 -29.39 -27.00 -24.31
N GLU A 139 -28.90 -26.86 -25.55
CA GLU A 139 -28.19 -25.68 -26.01
C GLU A 139 -29.08 -24.42 -26.06
N ALA A 140 -30.37 -24.58 -26.34
CA ALA A 140 -31.30 -23.44 -26.38
C ALA A 140 -31.50 -22.87 -24.97
N GLN A 141 -31.71 -23.75 -23.98
CA GLN A 141 -31.80 -23.37 -22.58
C GLN A 141 -30.48 -22.79 -22.06
N ARG A 142 -29.33 -23.32 -22.49
CA ARG A 142 -28.01 -22.78 -22.12
C ARG A 142 -27.89 -21.32 -22.54
N LEU A 143 -28.22 -20.98 -23.78
CA LEU A 143 -28.17 -19.61 -24.31
C LEU A 143 -29.14 -18.67 -23.57
N GLU A 144 -30.36 -19.13 -23.29
CA GLU A 144 -31.33 -18.36 -22.50
C GLU A 144 -30.81 -18.06 -21.09
N MET A 145 -30.25 -19.06 -20.41
CA MET A 145 -29.67 -18.89 -19.09
C MET A 145 -28.45 -17.96 -19.10
N THR A 146 -27.54 -18.11 -20.07
CA THR A 146 -26.38 -17.21 -20.21
C THR A 146 -26.81 -15.76 -20.32
N GLU A 147 -27.78 -15.43 -21.18
CA GLU A 147 -28.28 -14.05 -21.28
C GLU A 147 -29.06 -13.62 -20.03
N HIS A 148 -29.80 -14.52 -19.37
CA HIS A 148 -30.53 -14.20 -18.14
C HIS A 148 -29.63 -13.87 -16.93
N PHE A 149 -28.50 -14.54 -16.81
CA PHE A 149 -27.54 -14.39 -15.72
C PHE A 149 -26.37 -13.45 -16.03
N LYS A 150 -26.28 -12.95 -17.28
CA LYS A 150 -25.24 -12.02 -17.71
C LYS A 150 -25.12 -10.81 -16.80
N GLY A 151 -23.90 -10.52 -16.33
CA GLY A 151 -23.59 -9.37 -15.47
C GLY A 151 -24.14 -9.46 -14.05
N ARG A 152 -24.74 -10.59 -13.63
CA ARG A 152 -25.10 -10.78 -12.23
C ARG A 152 -23.86 -11.08 -11.41
N LYS A 153 -23.77 -10.42 -10.25
CA LYS A 153 -22.73 -10.68 -9.26
C LYS A 153 -23.21 -11.73 -8.26
N ILE A 154 -22.38 -12.73 -7.97
CA ILE A 154 -22.68 -13.75 -6.95
C ILE A 154 -22.17 -13.26 -5.60
N PHE A 155 -21.04 -12.55 -5.59
CA PHE A 155 -20.54 -11.88 -4.40
C PHE A 155 -21.20 -10.52 -4.19
N ASP A 156 -21.72 -10.35 -2.97
CA ASP A 156 -22.23 -9.09 -2.46
C ASP A 156 -21.07 -8.33 -1.79
N LYS A 157 -20.57 -7.27 -2.43
CA LYS A 157 -19.43 -6.48 -1.94
C LYS A 157 -19.70 -5.87 -0.56
N ASP A 158 -20.97 -5.62 -0.22
CA ASP A 158 -21.36 -5.09 1.09
C ASP A 158 -21.19 -6.12 2.22
N ARG A 159 -20.99 -7.41 1.88
CA ARG A 159 -20.72 -8.50 2.83
C ARG A 159 -19.25 -8.89 2.93
N ILE A 160 -18.38 -8.24 2.15
CA ILE A 160 -16.94 -8.48 2.22
C ILE A 160 -16.36 -8.01 3.56
N PRO A 161 -16.73 -6.82 4.10
CA PRO A 161 -16.25 -6.41 5.41
C PRO A 161 -16.64 -7.40 6.51
N GLY A 162 -15.64 -7.95 7.20
CA GLY A 162 -15.83 -8.92 8.28
C GLY A 162 -15.95 -10.37 7.82
N SER A 163 -15.79 -10.66 6.52
CA SER A 163 -15.82 -12.02 5.98
C SER A 163 -14.53 -12.81 6.22
N GLY A 164 -13.42 -12.14 6.55
CA GLY A 164 -12.09 -12.74 6.61
C GLY A 164 -11.33 -12.69 5.28
N MET A 165 -11.94 -12.16 4.21
CA MET A 165 -11.31 -12.07 2.90
C MET A 165 -10.12 -11.10 2.90
N ILE A 166 -10.23 -9.95 3.57
CA ILE A 166 -9.13 -8.99 3.64
C ILE A 166 -8.00 -9.57 4.49
N GLU A 167 -8.34 -10.17 5.64
CA GLU A 167 -7.37 -10.85 6.50
C GLU A 167 -6.61 -11.92 5.72
N TYR A 168 -7.33 -12.71 4.90
CA TYR A 168 -6.73 -13.73 4.05
C TYR A 168 -5.82 -13.14 2.96
N VAL A 169 -6.33 -12.27 2.09
CA VAL A 169 -5.55 -11.75 0.93
C VAL A 169 -4.32 -10.96 1.38
N THR A 170 -4.41 -10.29 2.52
CA THR A 170 -3.31 -9.47 3.03
C THR A 170 -2.28 -10.27 3.83
N ARG A 171 -2.42 -11.60 4.03
CA ARG A 171 -1.36 -12.36 4.72
C ARG A 171 -0.05 -12.24 3.97
N VAL A 172 1.06 -12.20 4.71
CA VAL A 172 2.40 -12.01 4.14
C VAL A 172 2.72 -13.10 3.10
N GLU A 173 2.31 -14.35 3.34
CA GLU A 173 2.48 -15.44 2.37
C GLU A 173 1.77 -15.19 1.02
N HIS A 174 0.66 -14.45 1.02
CA HIS A 174 -0.10 -14.13 -0.18
C HIS A 174 0.38 -12.82 -0.81
N MET A 175 0.69 -11.80 0.00
CA MET A 175 1.21 -10.52 -0.51
C MET A 175 2.56 -10.66 -1.22
N ILE A 176 3.39 -11.63 -0.84
CA ILE A 176 4.67 -11.90 -1.52
C ILE A 176 4.46 -12.41 -2.96
N GLU A 177 3.31 -13.02 -3.25
CA GLU A 177 2.97 -13.47 -4.61
C GLU A 177 2.71 -12.29 -5.55
N PHE A 178 2.43 -11.10 -5.01
CA PHE A 178 2.29 -9.85 -5.75
C PHE A 178 3.60 -9.04 -5.64
N PRO A 179 4.42 -8.98 -6.71
CA PRO A 179 5.71 -8.29 -6.66
C PRO A 179 5.57 -6.81 -6.27
N LEU A 180 4.48 -6.20 -6.73
CA LEU A 180 4.12 -4.84 -6.44
C LEU A 180 2.62 -4.71 -6.24
N SER A 181 2.21 -3.98 -5.19
CA SER A 181 0.80 -3.68 -4.95
C SER A 181 0.63 -2.35 -4.22
N PHE A 182 -0.51 -1.71 -4.45
CA PHE A 182 -0.88 -0.49 -3.78
C PHE A 182 -2.13 -0.69 -2.90
N PHE A 183 -2.09 -0.18 -1.68
CA PHE A 183 -3.15 -0.32 -0.68
C PHE A 183 -3.68 1.05 -0.25
N SER A 184 -5.00 1.24 -0.35
CA SER A 184 -5.67 2.50 0.00
C SER A 184 -7.09 2.32 0.51
N ASP A 185 -7.42 3.08 1.55
CA ASP A 185 -8.77 3.18 2.13
C ASP A 185 -9.56 4.42 1.66
N LYS A 186 -9.05 5.19 0.69
CA LYS A 186 -9.73 6.38 0.15
C LYS A 186 -11.15 6.08 -0.36
N ASP A 187 -11.34 4.90 -0.94
CA ASP A 187 -12.60 4.43 -1.52
C ASP A 187 -13.24 3.30 -0.70
N ALA A 188 -13.11 3.36 0.64
CA ALA A 188 -13.61 2.34 1.58
C ALA A 188 -15.09 1.95 1.36
N ASN A 189 -15.92 2.88 0.87
CA ASN A 189 -17.33 2.65 0.57
C ASN A 189 -17.59 1.64 -0.58
N THR A 190 -16.55 1.19 -1.29
CA THR A 190 -16.67 0.24 -2.40
C THR A 190 -16.60 -1.24 -1.96
N GLY A 191 -16.47 -1.51 -0.66
CA GLY A 191 -16.58 -2.86 -0.07
C GLY A 191 -15.27 -3.44 0.46
N PHE A 192 -14.11 -3.05 -0.08
CA PHE A 192 -12.81 -3.46 0.45
C PHE A 192 -12.25 -2.41 1.42
N ILE A 193 -11.83 -2.81 2.62
CA ILE A 193 -11.24 -1.91 3.62
C ILE A 193 -10.02 -2.60 4.20
N PHE A 194 -8.85 -1.98 4.05
CA PHE A 194 -7.56 -2.52 4.51
C PHE A 194 -7.19 -2.06 5.92
N SER A 195 -7.98 -1.16 6.53
CA SER A 195 -7.77 -0.64 7.88
C SER A 195 -6.42 0.06 8.07
N LEU A 196 -5.97 0.80 7.04
CA LEU A 196 -4.71 1.56 7.04
C LEU A 196 -4.78 2.79 7.93
N ASN A 197 -5.97 3.37 8.10
CA ASN A 197 -6.23 4.55 8.91
C ASN A 197 -6.23 4.24 10.43
N ASN A 198 -5.23 3.49 10.89
CA ASN A 198 -5.16 2.89 12.22
C ASN A 198 -4.11 3.52 13.15
N SER A 199 -3.50 4.62 12.71
CA SER A 199 -2.65 5.49 13.51
C SER A 199 -3.04 6.94 13.23
N LYS A 200 -2.93 7.80 14.24
CA LYS A 200 -3.15 9.25 14.06
C LYS A 200 -2.12 9.86 13.11
N ASN A 201 -0.91 9.30 13.03
CA ASN A 201 0.09 9.67 12.03
C ASN A 201 -0.46 9.44 10.62
N ILE A 202 -0.89 8.20 10.31
CA ILE A 202 -1.41 7.81 8.98
C ILE A 202 -2.64 8.64 8.60
N LEU A 203 -3.59 8.81 9.54
CA LEU A 203 -4.81 9.60 9.36
C LEU A 203 -4.50 11.04 8.94
N ASN A 204 -3.63 11.73 9.70
CA ASN A 204 -3.30 13.13 9.44
C ASN A 204 -2.52 13.29 8.13
N GLN A 205 -1.64 12.34 7.83
CA GLN A 205 -0.85 12.31 6.60
C GLN A 205 -1.68 11.90 5.37
N SER A 206 -2.91 11.40 5.57
CA SER A 206 -3.72 10.80 4.50
C SER A 206 -2.91 9.75 3.72
N GLY A 207 -2.26 8.89 4.52
CA GLY A 207 -1.24 7.94 4.09
C GLY A 207 -1.81 6.85 3.19
N VAL A 208 -0.98 6.43 2.25
CA VAL A 208 -1.26 5.33 1.35
C VAL A 208 0.01 4.57 1.08
N PHE A 209 -0.07 3.25 0.90
CA PHE A 209 1.11 2.40 0.91
C PHE A 209 1.31 1.69 -0.42
N VAL A 210 2.56 1.67 -0.87
CA VAL A 210 3.02 0.75 -1.90
C VAL A 210 3.81 -0.36 -1.23
N TRP A 211 3.39 -1.60 -1.47
CA TRP A 211 4.08 -2.81 -1.09
C TRP A 211 5.09 -3.19 -2.17
N ASN A 212 6.34 -3.41 -1.77
CA ASN A 212 7.38 -4.01 -2.61
C ASN A 212 7.81 -5.35 -2.01
N ALA A 213 7.47 -6.46 -2.67
CA ALA A 213 7.83 -7.79 -2.20
C ALA A 213 9.33 -8.10 -2.31
N SER A 214 10.08 -7.31 -3.10
CA SER A 214 11.48 -7.60 -3.37
C SER A 214 12.38 -7.27 -2.16
N PRO A 215 13.20 -8.22 -1.69
CA PRO A 215 14.15 -7.97 -0.61
C PRO A 215 15.37 -7.15 -1.05
N SER A 216 15.58 -6.95 -2.37
CA SER A 216 16.81 -6.37 -2.90
C SER A 216 16.63 -5.41 -4.08
N LYS A 217 15.50 -5.45 -4.80
CA LYS A 217 15.26 -4.55 -5.93
C LYS A 217 14.44 -3.34 -5.49
N PRO A 218 14.87 -2.12 -5.81
CA PRO A 218 14.08 -0.95 -5.52
C PRO A 218 12.78 -0.94 -6.35
N LEU A 219 11.81 -0.18 -5.87
CA LEU A 219 10.44 -0.13 -6.37
C LEU A 219 10.37 0.10 -7.89
N GLU A 220 11.12 1.07 -8.39
CA GLU A 220 11.16 1.48 -9.79
C GLU A 220 11.68 0.39 -10.74
N VAL A 221 12.56 -0.49 -10.25
CA VAL A 221 13.09 -1.64 -11.00
C VAL A 221 12.03 -2.73 -11.09
N VAL A 222 11.35 -3.03 -9.98
CA VAL A 222 10.24 -4.01 -9.98
C VAL A 222 9.11 -3.55 -10.90
N GLY A 223 8.73 -2.27 -10.83
CA GLY A 223 7.72 -1.69 -11.73
C GLY A 223 8.12 -1.78 -13.21
N ALA A 224 9.40 -1.58 -13.53
CA ALA A 224 9.90 -1.67 -14.90
C ALA A 224 9.80 -3.11 -15.42
N GLU A 225 10.23 -4.08 -14.62
CA GLU A 225 10.16 -5.50 -14.97
C GLU A 225 8.72 -5.95 -15.26
N LEU A 226 7.76 -5.53 -14.44
CA LEU A 226 6.33 -5.79 -14.68
C LEU A 226 5.84 -5.16 -15.98
N TYR A 227 6.16 -3.87 -16.20
CA TYR A 227 5.76 -3.15 -17.41
C TYR A 227 6.26 -3.81 -18.70
N PHE A 228 7.52 -4.24 -18.73
CA PHE A 228 8.12 -4.88 -19.91
C PHE A 228 7.69 -6.34 -20.09
N ALA A 229 7.28 -7.03 -19.01
CA ALA A 229 6.72 -8.37 -19.11
C ALA A 229 5.34 -8.38 -19.80
N ASP A 230 4.51 -7.37 -19.53
CA ASP A 230 3.15 -7.28 -20.09
C ASP A 230 3.10 -6.72 -21.52
N LYS A 231 4.18 -6.10 -21.99
CA LYS A 231 4.22 -5.45 -23.30
C LYS A 231 5.32 -6.03 -24.19
N GLU A 232 4.94 -7.02 -25.01
CA GLU A 232 5.72 -7.46 -26.16
C GLU A 232 5.98 -6.23 -27.07
N ASN A 233 7.23 -5.74 -27.11
CA ASN A 233 7.71 -4.55 -27.84
C ASN A 233 7.59 -3.18 -27.13
N ALA A 234 7.47 -3.13 -25.80
CA ALA A 234 7.57 -1.84 -25.11
C ALA A 234 8.93 -1.16 -25.35
N ASN A 235 8.88 0.13 -25.72
CA ASN A 235 10.08 0.95 -25.86
C ASN A 235 10.58 1.38 -24.46
N PRO A 236 11.85 1.15 -24.09
CA PRO A 236 12.40 1.59 -22.82
C PRO A 236 12.22 3.08 -22.52
N ASP A 237 12.21 3.92 -23.56
CA ASP A 237 12.07 5.38 -23.41
C ASP A 237 10.65 5.80 -22.97
N GLU A 238 9.65 4.94 -23.15
CA GLU A 238 8.25 5.20 -22.78
C GLU A 238 7.98 4.95 -21.30
N TYR A 239 8.82 4.17 -20.62
CA TYR A 239 8.61 3.87 -19.21
C TYR A 239 9.09 5.02 -18.33
N ARG A 240 8.18 5.51 -17.47
CA ARG A 240 8.48 6.42 -16.36
C ARG A 240 7.74 5.89 -15.15
N PHE A 241 8.48 5.54 -14.09
CA PHE A 241 7.86 5.04 -12.87
C PHE A 241 7.03 6.12 -12.16
N CYS A 242 7.59 7.32 -12.05
CA CYS A 242 6.93 8.48 -11.45
C CYS A 242 7.39 9.78 -12.12
N GLU A 243 6.62 10.83 -11.88
CA GLU A 243 6.95 12.21 -12.23
C GLU A 243 7.41 12.96 -10.97
N CYS A 244 7.98 14.15 -11.11
CA CYS A 244 8.34 14.97 -9.95
C CYS A 244 8.21 16.47 -10.18
N PHE A 245 7.97 17.19 -9.08
CA PHE A 245 8.15 18.63 -8.98
C PHE A 245 9.51 18.90 -8.34
N ASN A 246 10.41 19.56 -9.07
CA ASN A 246 11.65 20.07 -8.52
C ASN A 246 11.40 21.48 -7.98
N ILE A 247 11.50 21.64 -6.67
CA ILE A 247 11.16 22.86 -5.94
C ILE A 247 12.45 23.48 -5.44
N ASN A 248 12.66 24.75 -5.79
CA ASN A 248 13.83 25.49 -5.34
C ASN A 248 13.74 25.74 -3.82
N LYS A 249 14.82 25.46 -3.10
CA LYS A 249 14.94 25.59 -1.64
C LYS A 249 14.75 27.04 -1.15
N GLU A 250 14.92 28.05 -2.00
CA GLU A 250 14.58 29.45 -1.68
C GLU A 250 13.10 29.65 -1.33
N LEU A 251 12.21 28.75 -1.80
CA LEU A 251 10.80 28.78 -1.46
C LEU A 251 10.49 28.17 -0.09
N ALA A 252 11.47 27.56 0.60
CA ALA A 252 11.24 26.82 1.85
C ALA A 252 10.47 27.65 2.88
N SER A 253 10.94 28.86 3.23
CA SER A 253 10.26 29.70 4.23
C SER A 253 8.84 30.11 3.83
N TYR A 254 8.59 30.31 2.53
CA TYR A 254 7.25 30.59 2.02
C TYR A 254 6.32 29.38 2.19
N ILE A 255 6.83 28.19 1.84
CA ILE A 255 6.07 26.94 1.95
C ILE A 255 5.81 26.63 3.42
N GLU A 256 6.78 26.76 4.32
CA GLU A 256 6.61 26.58 5.78
C GLU A 256 5.50 27.47 6.34
N GLN A 257 5.50 28.76 5.96
CA GLN A 257 4.45 29.68 6.38
C GLN A 257 3.07 29.21 5.89
N LYS A 258 2.97 28.77 4.64
CA LYS A 258 1.71 28.26 4.07
C LYS A 258 1.23 26.97 4.74
N LEU A 259 2.13 26.04 5.01
CA LEU A 259 1.82 24.82 5.74
C LEU A 259 1.31 25.14 7.16
N ALA A 260 1.94 26.09 7.85
CA ALA A 260 1.49 26.53 9.17
C ALA A 260 0.11 27.22 9.15
N GLU A 261 -0.15 28.07 8.15
CA GLU A 261 -1.48 28.68 7.91
C GLU A 261 -2.56 27.62 7.68
N ASP A 262 -2.22 26.53 6.99
CA ASP A 262 -3.08 25.37 6.73
C ASP A 262 -3.17 24.38 7.92
N GLY A 263 -2.46 24.63 9.02
CA GLY A 263 -2.42 23.77 10.20
C GLY A 263 -1.57 22.51 10.06
N ILE A 264 -0.74 22.41 9.02
CA ILE A 264 0.20 21.31 8.78
C ILE A 264 1.49 21.58 9.56
N THR A 265 1.52 21.14 10.81
CA THR A 265 2.66 21.30 11.73
C THR A 265 3.28 19.95 12.07
N LYS A 266 4.45 19.95 12.72
CA LYS A 266 5.08 18.73 13.23
C LYS A 266 4.15 17.93 14.15
N ASP A 267 3.46 18.60 15.06
CA ASP A 267 2.54 17.96 16.01
C ASP A 267 1.29 17.41 15.30
N TYR A 268 0.89 18.01 14.18
CA TYR A 268 -0.17 17.46 13.32
C TYR A 268 0.32 16.24 12.53
N ILE A 269 1.53 16.25 11.97
CA ILE A 269 2.06 15.14 11.17
C ILE A 269 2.46 13.95 12.05
N TYR A 270 2.96 14.20 13.26
CA TYR A 270 3.43 13.21 14.22
C TYR A 270 2.79 13.38 15.60
N PRO A 271 1.46 13.23 15.75
CA PRO A 271 0.77 13.40 17.03
C PRO A 271 1.11 12.35 18.10
N THR A 272 1.81 11.28 17.72
CA THR A 272 2.08 10.11 18.57
C THR A 272 3.56 9.70 18.50
N LEU A 273 4.45 10.66 18.76
CA LEU A 273 5.91 10.45 18.80
C LEU A 273 6.39 9.58 19.98
N ASP A 274 5.52 9.36 20.96
CA ASP A 274 5.76 8.54 22.15
C ASP A 274 5.66 7.04 21.89
N ILE A 275 5.03 6.62 20.78
CA ILE A 275 4.94 5.22 20.38
C ILE A 275 6.20 4.85 19.60
N ASP A 276 6.92 3.85 20.10
CA ASP A 276 8.08 3.26 19.45
C ASP A 276 7.84 1.77 19.18
N THR A 277 8.00 1.37 17.93
CA THR A 277 7.84 -0.03 17.47
C THR A 277 9.16 -0.66 17.05
N TRP A 278 10.29 0.04 17.19
CA TRP A 278 11.61 -0.48 16.84
C TRP A 278 11.96 -1.77 17.58
N GLY A 279 11.48 -1.94 18.82
CA GLY A 279 11.66 -3.17 19.59
C GLY A 279 11.13 -4.44 18.90
N VAL A 280 10.12 -4.33 18.03
CA VAL A 280 9.62 -5.47 17.22
C VAL A 280 10.69 -5.94 16.24
N TYR A 281 11.44 -5.01 15.65
CA TYR A 281 12.57 -5.34 14.80
C TYR A 281 13.66 -6.06 15.59
N GLU A 282 14.13 -5.44 16.67
CA GLU A 282 15.25 -5.95 17.48
C GLU A 282 14.99 -7.34 18.08
N LYS A 283 13.73 -7.64 18.43
CA LYS A 283 13.32 -8.95 18.93
C LYS A 283 13.51 -10.09 17.90
N ASN A 284 13.50 -9.75 16.61
CA ASN A 284 13.34 -10.71 15.51
C ASN A 284 14.60 -10.89 14.64
N VAL A 285 15.62 -10.04 14.78
CA VAL A 285 16.87 -10.04 13.99
C VAL A 285 18.14 -10.22 14.81
#